data_AF-A0A0B2ARM8-F1
#
_entry.id   AF-A0A0B2ARM8-F1
#
_cell.length_a   1.000
_cell.length_b   1.000
_cell.length_c   1.000
_cell.angle_alpha   90.00
_cell.angle_beta   90.00
_cell.angle_gamma   90.00
#
_symmetry.space_group_name_H-M   'P 1'
#
loop_
_entity.id
_entity.type
_entity.pdbx_description
1 polymer ?
#
loop_
_entity_poly.entity_id
_entity_poly.type
_entity_poly.pdbx_seq_one_letter_code
_entity_poly.pdbx_strand_id
1 'polypeptide(L)'
;VGPLREKLREDPPSLPYDEVCDEWLNRYLTEATRVERLLLPRRMLRALDQMGQAIDDWASKAARRGEYEISERWRKVRALSTPSDEPRPDPYLVAEQWLALVQPLLADARREQRRARYLRLNHITPTLRTEPFDIEDVEKAFTGLPLGAPLEKRITACILGVPEPSAATPTT
;
A
#
# COMPACT_ATOMS: atom_id res chain seq x y z
N VAL A 1 -5.48 12.07 42.32
CA VAL A 1 -5.19 10.98 41.36
C VAL A 1 -5.88 11.36 40.06
N GLY A 2 -5.17 11.38 38.92
CA GLY A 2 -5.74 11.92 37.68
C GLY A 2 -6.92 11.09 37.16
N PRO A 3 -7.87 11.71 36.44
CA PRO A 3 -9.11 11.06 35.98
C PRO A 3 -8.87 9.82 35.09
N LEU A 4 -7.69 9.67 34.49
CA LEU A 4 -7.29 8.50 33.71
C LEU A 4 -6.95 7.28 34.57
N ARG A 5 -6.35 7.47 35.75
CA ARG A 5 -5.98 6.36 36.66
C ARG A 5 -7.21 5.71 37.30
N GLU A 6 -8.28 6.48 37.49
CA GLU A 6 -9.55 6.00 38.04
C GLU A 6 -10.35 5.15 37.02
N LYS A 7 -10.19 5.47 35.72
CA LYS A 7 -10.78 4.72 34.60
C LYS A 7 -10.00 3.46 34.19
N LEU A 8 -8.77 3.29 34.68
CA LEU A 8 -7.89 2.13 34.43
C LEU A 8 -7.74 1.25 35.70
N ARG A 9 -8.73 1.28 36.59
CA ARG A 9 -8.80 0.38 37.75
C ARG A 9 -8.91 -1.08 37.30
N GLU A 10 -8.65 -2.00 38.22
CA GLU A 10 -8.58 -3.45 37.95
C GLU A 10 -9.86 -4.03 37.30
N ASP A 11 -11.02 -3.40 37.54
CA ASP A 11 -12.31 -3.71 36.90
C ASP A 11 -13.14 -2.42 36.64
N PRO A 12 -12.89 -1.72 35.52
CA PRO A 12 -13.61 -0.49 35.20
C PRO A 12 -15.05 -0.81 34.74
N PRO A 13 -16.03 0.05 35.06
CA PRO A 13 -17.40 -0.19 34.62
C PRO A 13 -17.46 -0.11 33.10
N SER A 14 -18.18 -1.05 32.48
CA SER A 14 -18.40 -1.03 31.03
C SER A 14 -19.13 0.25 30.63
N LEU A 15 -18.58 0.97 29.67
CA LEU A 15 -19.25 2.10 29.03
C LEU A 15 -20.09 1.60 27.85
N PRO A 16 -21.27 2.19 27.59
CA PRO A 16 -22.04 1.85 26.41
C PRO A 16 -21.27 2.24 25.14
N TYR A 17 -21.34 1.40 24.12
CA TYR A 17 -20.86 1.74 22.77
C TYR A 17 -21.89 2.67 22.12
N ASP A 18 -21.67 3.98 22.22
CA ASP A 18 -22.52 5.01 21.63
C ASP A 18 -21.90 5.60 20.34
N GLU A 19 -22.65 6.46 19.65
CA GLU A 19 -22.21 7.10 18.40
C GLU A 19 -20.89 7.89 18.58
N VAL A 20 -20.70 8.51 19.75
CA VAL A 20 -19.48 9.25 20.08
C VAL A 20 -18.28 8.29 20.17
N CYS A 21 -18.45 7.12 20.78
CA CYS A 21 -17.41 6.08 20.79
C CYS A 21 -17.05 5.62 19.38
N ASP A 22 -18.05 5.41 18.51
CA ASP A 22 -17.84 5.01 17.12
C ASP A 22 -17.06 6.06 16.31
N GLU A 23 -17.40 7.35 16.47
CA GLU A 23 -16.69 8.46 15.83
C GLU A 23 -15.21 8.50 16.24
N TRP A 24 -14.91 8.37 17.53
CA TRP A 24 -13.53 8.34 18.02
C TRP A 24 -12.78 7.12 17.51
N LEU A 25 -13.41 5.93 17.53
CA LEU A 25 -12.81 4.71 17.03
C LEU A 25 -12.43 4.84 15.56
N ASN A 26 -13.37 5.29 14.71
CA ASN A 26 -13.13 5.49 13.28
C ASN A 26 -12.00 6.50 13.01
N ARG A 27 -11.95 7.59 13.80
CA ARG A 27 -10.85 8.56 13.73
C ARG A 27 -9.50 7.91 14.05
N TYR A 28 -9.41 7.11 15.09
CA TYR A 28 -8.16 6.43 15.47
C TYR A 28 -7.77 5.37 14.44
N LEU A 29 -8.72 4.59 13.92
CA LEU A 29 -8.46 3.59 12.88
C LEU A 29 -7.95 4.25 11.59
N THR A 30 -8.55 5.35 11.18
CA THR A 30 -8.12 6.13 9.99
C THR A 30 -6.68 6.62 10.15
N GLU A 31 -6.36 7.21 11.32
CA GLU A 31 -5.00 7.66 11.60
C GLU A 31 -4.00 6.50 11.72
N ALA A 32 -4.40 5.38 12.32
CA ALA A 32 -3.58 4.19 12.42
C ALA A 32 -3.27 3.59 11.04
N THR A 33 -4.25 3.49 10.14
CA THR A 33 -4.06 3.07 8.74
C THR A 33 -3.10 4.00 8.01
N ARG A 34 -3.21 5.32 8.24
CA ARG A 34 -2.28 6.31 7.67
C ARG A 34 -0.85 6.13 8.19
N VAL A 35 -0.69 5.87 9.49
CA VAL A 35 0.61 5.69 10.15
C VAL A 35 1.22 4.33 9.82
N GLU A 36 0.43 3.29 9.54
CA GLU A 36 0.93 1.98 9.12
C GLU A 36 1.85 2.10 7.89
N ARG A 37 1.49 2.93 6.92
CA ARG A 37 2.36 3.23 5.77
C ARG A 37 3.70 3.83 6.24
N LEU A 38 3.71 4.70 7.26
CA LEU A 38 4.92 5.32 7.79
C LEU A 38 5.83 4.34 8.54
N LEU A 39 5.34 3.18 8.94
CA LEU A 39 6.14 2.11 9.54
C LEU A 39 6.95 1.33 8.49
N LEU A 40 6.63 1.49 7.20
CA LEU A 40 7.38 0.83 6.13
C LEU A 40 8.82 1.36 6.07
N PRO A 41 9.79 0.49 5.67
CA PRO A 41 11.14 0.95 5.39
C PRO A 41 11.15 2.10 4.36
N ARG A 42 12.03 3.09 4.56
CA ARG A 42 12.15 4.28 3.67
C ARG A 42 12.27 3.93 2.18
N ARG A 43 12.88 2.78 1.85
CA ARG A 43 12.99 2.29 0.47
C ARG A 43 11.62 1.94 -0.12
N MET A 44 10.75 1.30 0.65
CA MET A 44 9.40 0.90 0.22
C MET A 44 8.49 2.11 0.07
N LEU A 45 8.57 3.07 1.00
CA LEU A 45 7.90 4.36 0.87
C LEU A 45 8.26 5.05 -0.46
N ARG A 46 9.55 5.16 -0.77
CA ARG A 46 10.02 5.76 -2.03
C ARG A 46 9.59 4.98 -3.27
N ALA A 47 9.51 3.65 -3.18
CA ALA A 47 9.01 2.80 -4.24
C ALA A 47 7.53 3.09 -4.53
N LEU A 48 6.68 3.11 -3.50
CA LEU A 48 5.26 3.42 -3.62
C LEU A 48 5.02 4.86 -4.13
N ASP A 49 5.81 5.82 -3.67
CA ASP A 49 5.72 7.20 -4.15
C ASP A 49 6.09 7.31 -5.63
N GLN A 50 7.16 6.64 -6.06
CA GLN A 50 7.56 6.60 -7.47
C GLN A 50 6.49 5.88 -8.33
N MET A 51 5.98 4.74 -7.86
CA MET A 51 4.89 4.01 -8.50
C MET A 51 3.69 4.92 -8.72
N GLY A 52 3.26 5.63 -7.67
CA GLY A 52 2.14 6.57 -7.76
C GLY A 52 2.37 7.64 -8.83
N GLN A 53 3.53 8.30 -8.80
CA GLN A 53 3.88 9.34 -9.77
C GLN A 53 3.92 8.83 -11.21
N ALA A 54 4.57 7.68 -11.43
CA ALA A 54 4.68 7.10 -12.77
C ALA A 54 3.31 6.72 -13.34
N ILE A 55 2.47 6.05 -12.54
CA ILE A 55 1.14 5.62 -12.98
C ILE A 55 0.21 6.81 -13.19
N ASP A 56 0.26 7.85 -12.33
CA ASP A 56 -0.53 9.07 -12.51
C ASP A 56 -0.17 9.77 -13.84
N ASP A 57 1.12 9.82 -14.17
CA ASP A 57 1.61 10.33 -15.46
C ASP A 57 1.11 9.47 -16.64
N TRP A 58 1.15 8.15 -16.52
CA TRP A 58 0.68 7.22 -17.57
C TRP A 58 -0.83 7.30 -17.78
N ALA A 59 -1.63 7.31 -16.71
CA ALA A 59 -3.07 7.49 -16.75
C ALA A 59 -3.46 8.81 -17.42
N SER A 60 -2.75 9.89 -17.07
CA SER A 60 -2.97 11.22 -17.64
C SER A 60 -2.62 11.27 -19.14
N LYS A 61 -1.53 10.61 -19.55
CA LYS A 61 -1.15 10.50 -20.97
C LYS A 61 -2.19 9.71 -21.77
N ALA A 62 -2.66 8.58 -21.27
CA ALA A 62 -3.71 7.78 -21.92
C ALA A 62 -4.99 8.60 -22.09
N ALA A 63 -5.44 9.30 -21.03
CA ALA A 63 -6.61 10.18 -21.10
C ALA A 63 -6.47 11.28 -22.16
N ARG A 64 -5.29 11.93 -22.25
CA ARG A 64 -5.02 12.97 -23.26
C ARG A 64 -5.03 12.43 -24.70
N ARG A 65 -4.77 11.14 -24.91
CA ARG A 65 -4.88 10.48 -26.22
C ARG A 65 -6.29 9.96 -26.53
N GLY A 66 -7.25 10.12 -25.61
CA GLY A 66 -8.60 9.58 -25.75
C GLY A 66 -8.75 8.11 -25.36
N GLU A 67 -7.70 7.50 -24.81
CA GLU A 67 -7.68 6.09 -24.36
C GLU A 67 -8.24 5.98 -22.93
N TYR A 68 -9.52 6.31 -22.75
CA TYR A 68 -10.13 6.41 -21.42
C TYR A 68 -10.15 5.07 -20.67
N GLU A 69 -10.38 3.95 -21.36
CA GLU A 69 -10.36 2.63 -20.75
C GLU A 69 -8.98 2.27 -20.18
N ILE A 70 -7.91 2.58 -20.92
CA ILE A 70 -6.53 2.38 -20.47
C ILE A 70 -6.23 3.31 -19.28
N SER A 71 -6.72 4.55 -19.32
CA SER A 71 -6.59 5.50 -18.20
C SER A 71 -7.23 4.96 -16.91
N GLU A 72 -8.44 4.39 -17.01
CA GLU A 72 -9.13 3.77 -15.86
C GLU A 72 -8.39 2.54 -15.33
N ARG A 73 -7.83 1.71 -16.22
CA ARG A 73 -6.98 0.58 -15.82
C ARG A 73 -5.76 1.06 -15.02
N TRP A 74 -5.07 2.11 -15.48
CA TRP A 74 -3.99 2.72 -14.71
C TRP A 74 -4.45 3.23 -13.34
N ARG A 75 -5.63 3.88 -13.26
CA ARG A 75 -6.20 4.32 -11.97
C ARG A 75 -6.47 3.17 -11.00
N LYS A 76 -6.90 2.01 -11.49
CA LYS A 76 -7.06 0.81 -10.66
C LYS A 76 -5.72 0.32 -10.10
N VAL A 77 -4.66 0.28 -10.92
CA VAL A 77 -3.31 -0.07 -10.43
C VAL A 77 -2.80 0.98 -9.44
N ARG A 78 -3.05 2.27 -9.69
CA ARG A 78 -2.68 3.38 -8.80
C ARG A 78 -3.31 3.26 -7.41
N ALA A 79 -4.50 2.69 -7.31
CA ALA A 79 -5.18 2.49 -6.03
C ALA A 79 -4.38 1.57 -5.09
N LEU A 80 -3.60 0.63 -5.63
CA LEU A 80 -2.77 -0.30 -4.85
C LEU A 80 -1.68 0.40 -4.02
N SER A 81 -1.22 1.58 -4.46
CA SER A 81 -0.20 2.35 -3.74
C SER A 81 -0.78 3.40 -2.78
N THR A 82 -2.10 3.45 -2.60
CA THR A 82 -2.80 4.43 -1.74
C THR A 82 -3.38 3.75 -0.50
N PRO A 83 -3.27 4.37 0.70
CA PRO A 83 -4.00 3.91 1.88
C PRO A 83 -5.51 3.86 1.66
N SER A 84 -6.19 2.91 2.32
CA SER A 84 -7.66 2.80 2.33
C SER A 84 -8.13 1.76 3.33
N ASP A 85 -9.41 1.82 3.62
CA ASP A 85 -10.13 0.98 4.56
C ASP A 85 -10.66 -0.34 3.93
N GLU A 86 -10.52 -0.52 2.61
CA GLU A 86 -10.92 -1.76 1.92
C GLU A 86 -9.84 -2.86 2.00
N PRO A 87 -10.21 -4.16 1.86
CA PRO A 87 -9.24 -5.25 1.75
C PRO A 87 -8.28 -5.04 0.57
N ARG A 88 -6.98 -4.98 0.85
CA ARG A 88 -5.95 -4.63 -0.13
C ARG A 88 -4.70 -5.46 0.08
N PRO A 89 -3.85 -5.60 -0.95
CA PRO A 89 -2.53 -6.16 -0.78
C PRO A 89 -1.73 -5.41 0.28
N ASP A 90 -0.85 -6.12 0.98
CA ASP A 90 0.12 -5.51 1.89
C ASP A 90 0.96 -4.45 1.12
N PRO A 91 0.99 -3.19 1.58
CA PRO A 91 1.74 -2.14 0.90
C PRO A 91 3.24 -2.43 0.81
N TYR A 92 3.80 -3.26 1.70
CA TYR A 92 5.17 -3.77 1.58
C TYR A 92 5.33 -4.61 0.31
N LEU A 93 4.44 -5.59 0.09
CA LEU A 93 4.49 -6.46 -1.08
C LEU A 93 4.25 -5.69 -2.38
N VAL A 94 3.34 -4.70 -2.37
CA VAL A 94 3.15 -3.80 -3.51
C VAL A 94 4.45 -3.06 -3.83
N ALA A 95 5.14 -2.55 -2.81
CA ALA A 95 6.41 -1.86 -2.98
C ALA A 95 7.52 -2.78 -3.52
N GLU A 96 7.61 -4.00 -3.01
CA GLU A 96 8.57 -5.01 -3.51
C GLU A 96 8.31 -5.36 -4.97
N GLN A 97 7.04 -5.56 -5.33
CA GLN A 97 6.66 -5.90 -6.69
C GLN A 97 6.95 -4.76 -7.66
N TRP A 98 6.70 -3.52 -7.25
CA TRP A 98 7.12 -2.34 -8.02
C TRP A 98 8.64 -2.30 -8.21
N LEU A 99 9.41 -2.56 -7.15
CA LEU A 99 10.87 -2.58 -7.22
C LEU A 99 11.39 -3.66 -8.18
N ALA A 100 10.77 -4.84 -8.18
CA ALA A 100 11.09 -5.91 -9.12
C ALA A 100 10.78 -5.51 -10.56
N LEU A 101 9.63 -4.87 -10.80
CA LEU A 101 9.21 -4.40 -12.12
C LEU A 101 10.18 -3.35 -12.71
N VAL A 102 10.65 -2.39 -11.90
CA VAL A 102 11.58 -1.34 -12.36
C VAL A 102 13.07 -1.76 -12.32
N GLN A 103 13.37 -2.96 -11.80
CA GLN A 103 14.74 -3.45 -11.65
C GLN A 103 15.53 -3.49 -12.97
N PRO A 104 14.96 -3.89 -14.13
CA PRO A 104 15.67 -3.87 -15.40
C PRO A 104 16.12 -2.45 -15.79
N LEU A 105 15.25 -1.46 -15.65
CA LEU A 105 15.59 -0.04 -15.92
C LEU A 105 16.70 0.47 -14.99
N LEU A 106 16.69 0.05 -13.71
CA LEU A 106 17.79 0.37 -12.79
C LEU A 106 19.11 -0.29 -13.22
N ALA A 107 19.07 -1.51 -13.76
CA ALA A 107 20.25 -2.20 -14.26
C ALA A 107 20.81 -1.51 -15.52
N ASP A 108 19.94 -1.06 -16.42
CA ASP A 108 20.32 -0.33 -17.63
C ASP A 108 20.97 1.00 -17.30
N ALA A 109 20.34 1.79 -16.42
CA ALA A 109 20.90 3.03 -15.93
C ALA A 109 22.28 2.82 -15.26
N ARG A 110 22.50 1.69 -14.55
CA ARG A 110 23.81 1.32 -13.96
C ARG A 110 24.86 1.02 -15.02
N ARG A 111 24.46 0.34 -16.10
CA ARG A 111 25.37 0.01 -17.21
C ARG A 111 25.81 1.25 -17.98
N GLU A 112 24.90 2.20 -18.19
CA GLU A 112 25.20 3.47 -18.87
C GLU A 112 26.04 4.40 -18.00
N GLN A 113 25.70 4.51 -16.71
CA GLN A 113 26.41 5.38 -15.77
C GLN A 113 27.49 4.62 -15.00
N ARG A 114 28.41 3.92 -15.68
CA ARG A 114 29.52 3.15 -15.07
C ARG A 114 30.35 3.91 -14.02
N ARG A 115 30.26 5.25 -13.95
CA ARG A 115 30.95 6.11 -12.97
C ARG A 115 30.06 6.61 -11.81
N ALA A 116 28.75 6.43 -11.85
CA ALA A 116 27.85 6.91 -10.79
C ALA A 116 27.83 5.92 -9.62
N ARG A 117 28.41 6.32 -8.49
CA ARG A 117 28.59 5.49 -7.29
C ARG A 117 27.27 5.06 -6.62
N TYR A 118 26.16 5.77 -6.87
CA TYR A 118 24.85 5.48 -6.28
C TYR A 118 23.70 5.88 -7.22
N LEU A 119 23.08 4.89 -7.88
CA LEU A 119 21.83 5.10 -8.61
C LEU A 119 20.63 4.98 -7.67
N ARG A 120 19.75 5.99 -7.72
CA ARG A 120 18.53 6.10 -6.92
C ARG A 120 17.33 5.87 -7.82
N LEU A 121 16.18 5.49 -7.23
CA LEU A 121 14.91 5.37 -7.95
C LEU A 121 14.60 6.64 -8.76
N ASN A 122 14.80 7.82 -8.18
CA ASN A 122 14.56 9.10 -8.86
C ASN A 122 15.32 9.28 -10.19
N HIS A 123 16.43 8.56 -10.41
CA HIS A 123 17.17 8.66 -11.67
C HIS A 123 16.46 7.97 -12.84
N ILE A 124 15.63 6.96 -12.58
CA ILE A 124 14.85 6.26 -13.62
C ILE A 124 13.44 6.84 -13.78
N THR A 125 12.97 7.70 -12.86
CA THR A 125 11.65 8.35 -12.96
C THR A 125 11.44 9.11 -14.28
N PRO A 126 12.41 9.88 -14.81
CA PRO A 126 12.26 10.52 -16.12
C PRO A 126 12.07 9.54 -17.28
N THR A 127 12.77 8.40 -17.23
CA THR A 127 12.62 7.31 -18.21
C THR A 127 11.24 6.70 -18.12
N LEU A 128 10.80 6.31 -16.91
CA LEU A 128 9.45 5.81 -16.66
C LEU A 128 8.37 6.77 -17.17
N ARG A 129 8.57 8.08 -16.98
CA ARG A 129 7.64 9.08 -17.50
C ARG A 129 7.60 9.05 -19.03
N THR A 130 8.74 8.98 -19.70
CA THR A 130 8.82 9.04 -21.17
C THR A 130 8.36 7.75 -21.84
N GLU A 131 8.71 6.62 -21.25
CA GLU A 131 8.49 5.26 -21.75
C GLU A 131 7.65 4.49 -20.72
N PRO A 132 6.31 4.58 -20.80
CA PRO A 132 5.43 3.77 -19.97
C PRO A 132 5.64 2.28 -20.25
N PHE A 133 5.53 1.46 -19.21
CA PHE A 133 5.35 0.03 -19.41
C PHE A 133 3.99 -0.27 -20.04
N ASP A 134 3.87 -1.45 -20.65
CA ASP A 134 2.58 -1.94 -21.12
C ASP A 134 1.64 -2.19 -19.93
N ILE A 135 0.37 -1.79 -20.06
CA ILE A 135 -0.61 -1.91 -18.98
C ILE A 135 -0.84 -3.37 -18.58
N GLU A 136 -0.82 -4.31 -19.53
CA GLU A 136 -1.07 -5.72 -19.27
C GLU A 136 0.08 -6.33 -18.46
N ASP A 137 1.32 -5.95 -18.78
CA ASP A 137 2.50 -6.39 -18.03
C ASP A 137 2.48 -5.85 -16.59
N VAL A 138 2.06 -4.60 -16.40
CA VAL A 138 1.96 -4.03 -15.05
C VAL A 138 0.84 -4.69 -14.26
N GLU A 139 -0.36 -4.84 -14.83
CA GLU A 139 -1.47 -5.52 -14.15
C GLU A 139 -1.10 -6.97 -13.78
N LYS A 140 -0.45 -7.68 -14.69
CA LYS A 140 0.06 -9.03 -14.45
C LYS A 140 1.08 -9.06 -13.33
N ALA A 141 1.97 -8.07 -13.26
CA ALA A 141 2.95 -7.97 -12.18
C ALA A 141 2.29 -7.85 -10.81
N PHE A 142 1.13 -7.19 -10.69
CA PHE A 142 0.42 -7.04 -9.41
C PHE A 142 -0.67 -8.10 -9.17
N THR A 143 -0.85 -9.05 -10.09
CA THR A 143 -1.82 -10.13 -9.94
C THR A 143 -1.34 -11.17 -8.92
N GLY A 144 -2.25 -11.65 -8.06
CA GLY A 144 -1.96 -12.72 -7.10
C GLY A 144 -1.32 -12.25 -5.79
N LEU A 145 -1.20 -10.95 -5.57
CA LEU A 145 -0.79 -10.44 -4.25
C LEU A 145 -1.85 -10.79 -3.19
N PRO A 146 -1.45 -11.34 -2.03
CA PRO A 146 -2.38 -11.72 -0.99
C PRO A 146 -3.09 -10.49 -0.44
N LEU A 147 -4.41 -10.53 -0.35
CA LEU A 147 -5.20 -9.47 0.26
C LEU A 147 -5.06 -9.58 1.78
N GLY A 148 -4.54 -8.53 2.40
CA GLY A 148 -4.55 -8.37 3.84
C GLY A 148 -5.95 -7.99 4.31
N ALA A 149 -6.33 -8.45 5.51
CA ALA A 149 -7.51 -7.92 6.18
C ALA A 149 -7.27 -6.42 6.53
N PRO A 150 -8.31 -5.57 6.46
CA PRO A 150 -8.24 -4.20 6.94
C PRO A 150 -7.65 -4.12 8.35
N LEU A 151 -6.96 -3.01 8.65
CA LEU A 151 -6.28 -2.82 9.93
C LEU A 151 -7.18 -3.07 11.14
N GLU A 152 -8.43 -2.59 11.09
CA GLU A 152 -9.45 -2.83 12.11
C GLU A 152 -9.65 -4.32 12.40
N LYS A 153 -9.81 -5.15 11.34
CA LYS A 153 -10.01 -6.59 11.50
C LYS A 153 -8.77 -7.26 12.10
N ARG A 154 -7.56 -6.80 11.75
CA ARG A 154 -6.31 -7.28 12.35
C ARG A 154 -6.21 -6.91 13.83
N ILE A 155 -6.59 -5.69 14.20
CA ILE A 155 -6.64 -5.24 15.61
C ILE A 155 -7.64 -6.08 16.40
N THR A 156 -8.86 -6.26 15.88
CA THR A 156 -9.89 -7.09 16.51
C THR A 156 -9.42 -8.54 16.69
N ALA A 157 -8.76 -9.13 15.69
CA ALA A 157 -8.19 -10.47 15.81
C ALA A 157 -7.12 -10.57 16.91
N CYS A 158 -6.26 -9.56 17.05
CA CYS A 158 -5.25 -9.48 18.11
C CYS A 158 -5.86 -9.29 19.51
N ILE A 159 -6.96 -8.54 19.63
CA ILE A 159 -7.65 -8.30 20.91
C ILE A 159 -8.44 -9.53 21.35
N LEU A 160 -9.18 -10.16 20.43
CA LEU A 160 -10.06 -11.30 20.74
C LEU A 160 -9.33 -12.65 20.77
N GLY A 161 -8.14 -12.75 20.17
CA GLY A 161 -7.37 -14.00 20.10
C GLY A 161 -8.07 -15.04 19.22
N VAL A 162 -8.17 -14.78 17.92
CA VAL A 162 -8.76 -15.74 16.97
C VAL A 162 -7.63 -16.51 16.27
N PRO A 163 -7.64 -17.86 16.24
CA PRO A 163 -6.67 -18.62 15.46
C PRO A 163 -6.77 -18.21 13.99
N GLU A 164 -5.62 -17.95 13.33
CA GLU A 164 -5.64 -17.68 11.90
C GLU A 164 -6.34 -18.82 11.17
N PRO A 165 -7.22 -18.53 10.19
CA PRO A 165 -7.78 -19.56 9.33
C PRO A 165 -6.63 -20.20 8.56
N SER A 166 -6.15 -21.35 9.06
CA SER A 166 -5.22 -22.22 8.38
C SER A 166 -5.67 -22.35 6.93
N ALA A 167 -4.80 -21.95 5.98
CA ALA A 167 -4.97 -22.27 4.58
C ALA A 167 -5.31 -23.76 4.50
N ALA A 168 -6.52 -24.06 4.04
CA ALA A 168 -7.00 -25.42 3.90
C ALA A 168 -6.04 -26.14 2.95
N THR A 169 -5.25 -27.07 3.48
CA THR A 169 -4.56 -28.08 2.69
C THR A 169 -5.59 -28.83 1.86
N PRO A 170 -5.42 -28.96 0.53
CA PRO A 170 -6.31 -29.77 -0.28
C PRO A 170 -6.10 -31.24 0.11
N THR A 171 -7.11 -31.83 0.75
CA THR A 171 -7.15 -33.26 1.00
C THR A 171 -7.28 -33.98 -0.34
N THR A 172 -6.36 -34.91 -0.58
CA THR A 172 -6.33 -35.86 -1.70
C THR A 172 -7.49 -36.84 -1.64
#